data_AF-D0MGE1-F1
#
_entry.id   AF-D0MGE1-F1
#
_cell.length_a   1.000
_cell.length_b   1.000
_cell.length_c   1.000
_cell.angle_alpha   90.00
_cell.angle_beta   90.00
_cell.angle_gamma   90.00
#
_symmetry.space_group_name_H-M   'P 1'
#
loop_
_entity.id
_entity.type
_entity.pdbx_description
1 polymer ?
#
loop_
_entity_poly.entity_id
_entity_poly.type
_entity_poly.pdbx_seq_one_letter_code
_entity_poly.pdbx_strand_id
1 'polypeptide(L)'
;MSEHDTLALLREILDLGEAVEQALINHEFEKLQELVSRRGTLVEQLRDHEPPNGFDPEWEVLRVALTAQHRRLQELLSQTEQRLTRSLVELEQYKQARQHYQEETAPKRSVLRAGLQG
;
A
#
# COMPACT_ATOMS: atom_id res chain seq x y z
N MET A 1 -1.96 34.45 -9.02
CA MET A 1 -2.89 33.31 -9.08
C MET A 1 -3.81 33.39 -7.87
N SER A 2 -5.01 32.83 -7.92
CA SER A 2 -6.12 33.19 -7.03
C SER A 2 -6.28 32.21 -5.85
N GLU A 3 -6.83 32.68 -4.72
CA GLU A 3 -7.14 31.83 -3.55
C GLU A 3 -8.03 30.62 -3.90
N HIS A 4 -8.83 30.74 -4.96
CA HIS A 4 -9.68 29.67 -5.48
C HIS A 4 -8.86 28.50 -6.05
N ASP A 5 -7.65 28.75 -6.54
CA ASP A 5 -6.78 27.72 -7.10
C ASP A 5 -6.23 26.81 -5.99
N THR A 6 -5.91 27.37 -4.82
CA THR A 6 -5.43 26.62 -3.65
C THR A 6 -6.53 25.73 -3.06
N LEU A 7 -7.76 26.23 -2.96
CA LEU A 7 -8.90 25.45 -2.45
C LEU A 7 -9.27 24.31 -3.40
N ALA A 8 -9.27 24.55 -4.72
CA ALA A 8 -9.51 23.53 -5.72
C ALA A 8 -8.46 22.40 -5.63
N LEU A 9 -7.19 22.77 -5.49
CA LEU A 9 -6.10 21.81 -5.36
C LEU A 9 -6.20 20.96 -4.08
N LEU A 10 -6.58 21.58 -2.95
CA LEU A 10 -6.82 20.86 -1.70
C LEU A 10 -7.95 19.83 -1.83
N ARG A 11 -9.06 20.21 -2.50
CA ARG A 11 -10.18 19.29 -2.75
C ARG A 11 -9.75 18.11 -3.63
N GLU A 12 -8.98 18.37 -4.70
CA GLU A 12 -8.48 17.29 -5.56
C GLU A 12 -7.52 16.33 -4.84
N ILE A 13 -6.66 16.85 -3.96
CA ILE A 13 -5.77 16.02 -3.11
C ILE A 13 -6.59 15.13 -2.17
N LEU A 14 -7.69 15.66 -1.62
CA LEU A 14 -8.61 14.90 -0.77
C LEU A 14 -9.34 13.82 -1.56
N ASP A 15 -9.86 14.12 -2.75
CA ASP A 15 -10.53 13.14 -3.62
C ASP A 15 -9.58 11.99 -4.00
N LEU A 16 -8.33 12.32 -4.37
CA LEU A 16 -7.31 11.30 -4.62
C LEU A 16 -6.96 10.51 -3.36
N GLY A 17 -6.94 11.15 -2.19
CA GLY A 17 -6.71 10.44 -0.93
C GLY A 17 -7.82 9.46 -0.58
N GLU A 18 -9.08 9.77 -0.90
CA GLU A 18 -10.20 8.82 -0.78
C GLU A 18 -10.04 7.66 -1.75
N ALA A 19 -9.64 7.92 -3.00
CA ALA A 19 -9.36 6.87 -3.97
C ALA A 19 -8.21 5.95 -3.52
N VAL A 20 -7.15 6.50 -2.93
CA VAL A 20 -6.05 5.71 -2.32
C VAL A 20 -6.58 4.87 -1.17
N GLU A 21 -7.44 5.43 -0.31
CA GLU A 21 -8.06 4.72 0.80
C GLU A 21 -8.85 3.50 0.30
N GLN A 22 -9.72 3.70 -0.70
CA GLN A 22 -10.50 2.63 -1.31
C GLN A 22 -9.62 1.58 -1.97
N ALA A 23 -8.55 1.97 -2.65
CA ALA A 23 -7.60 1.03 -3.25
C ALA A 23 -6.92 0.17 -2.18
N LEU A 24 -6.54 0.73 -1.03
CA LEU A 24 -5.96 -0.03 0.09
C LEU A 24 -6.96 -1.01 0.70
N ILE A 25 -8.20 -0.56 0.94
CA ILE A 25 -9.28 -1.39 1.49
C ILE A 25 -9.61 -2.56 0.57
N ASN A 26 -9.70 -2.29 -0.74
CA ASN A 26 -10.05 -3.29 -1.75
C ASN A 26 -8.84 -4.10 -2.24
N HIS A 27 -7.64 -3.83 -1.70
CA HIS A 27 -6.39 -4.48 -2.07
C HIS A 27 -6.02 -4.34 -3.57
N GLU A 28 -6.42 -3.22 -4.19
CA GLU A 28 -6.13 -2.87 -5.58
C GLU A 28 -4.74 -2.25 -5.73
N PHE A 29 -3.69 -3.01 -5.35
CA PHE A 29 -2.32 -2.50 -5.30
C PHE A 29 -1.77 -2.01 -6.64
N GLU A 30 -2.27 -2.55 -7.76
CA GLU A 30 -1.90 -2.11 -9.11
C GLU A 30 -2.25 -0.64 -9.36
N LYS A 31 -3.40 -0.18 -8.85
CA LYS A 31 -3.85 1.21 -9.00
C LYS A 31 -3.19 2.15 -7.99
N LEU A 32 -2.72 1.61 -6.86
CA LEU A 32 -2.18 2.39 -5.75
C LEU A 32 -0.98 3.25 -6.18
N GLN A 33 -0.08 2.70 -7.01
CA GLN A 33 1.10 3.43 -7.48
C GLN A 33 0.71 4.68 -8.27
N GLU A 34 -0.23 4.57 -9.21
CA GLU A 34 -0.68 5.71 -10.01
C GLU A 34 -1.34 6.77 -9.12
N LEU A 35 -2.25 6.36 -8.23
CA LEU A 35 -2.98 7.26 -7.35
C LEU A 35 -2.04 8.02 -6.40
N VAL A 36 -1.09 7.32 -5.78
CA VAL A 36 -0.08 7.94 -4.90
C VAL A 36 0.82 8.89 -5.67
N SER A 37 1.25 8.51 -6.89
CA SER A 37 2.06 9.38 -7.73
C SER A 37 1.34 10.67 -8.09
N ARG A 38 0.07 10.58 -8.55
CA ARG A 38 -0.74 11.75 -8.88
C ARG A 38 -0.95 12.64 -7.66
N ARG A 39 -1.29 12.06 -6.51
CA ARG A 39 -1.47 12.79 -5.26
C ARG A 39 -0.19 13.49 -4.82
N GLY A 40 0.97 12.85 -4.99
CA GLY A 40 2.27 13.44 -4.71
C GLY A 40 2.55 14.67 -5.59
N THR A 41 2.24 14.59 -6.89
CA THR A 41 2.36 15.74 -7.80
C THR A 41 1.50 16.92 -7.36
N LEU A 42 0.25 16.70 -6.96
CA LEU A 42 -0.63 17.78 -6.48
C LEU A 42 -0.15 18.37 -5.15
N VAL A 43 0.39 17.55 -4.25
CA VAL A 43 0.97 18.03 -2.98
C VAL A 43 2.21 18.90 -3.24
N GLU A 44 3.06 18.54 -4.19
CA GLU A 44 4.18 19.40 -4.60
C GLU A 44 3.68 20.70 -5.25
N GLN A 45 2.65 20.65 -6.09
CA GLN A 45 2.03 21.86 -6.62
C GLN A 45 1.49 22.75 -5.49
N LEU A 46 0.85 22.18 -4.47
CA LEU A 46 0.30 22.92 -3.34
C LEU A 46 1.39 23.65 -2.55
N ARG A 47 2.62 23.12 -2.53
CA ARG A 47 3.76 23.76 -1.85
C ARG A 47 4.13 25.11 -2.46
N ASP A 48 3.91 25.27 -3.76
CA ASP A 48 4.18 26.51 -4.49
C ASP A 48 3.04 27.53 -4.38
N HIS A 49 1.92 27.17 -3.72
CA HIS A 49 0.76 28.03 -3.53
C HIS A 49 0.79 28.72 -2.17
N GLU A 50 0.52 30.02 -2.16
CA GLU A 50 0.29 30.74 -0.91
C GLU A 50 -1.07 30.37 -0.31
N PRO A 51 -1.16 30.23 1.03
CA PRO A 51 -2.44 30.10 1.71
C PRO A 51 -3.27 31.39 1.54
N PRO A 52 -4.61 31.31 1.68
CA PRO A 52 -5.48 32.48 1.59
C PRO A 52 -5.05 33.60 2.55
N ASN A 53 -5.15 34.85 2.09
CA ASN A 53 -4.78 36.01 2.88
C ASN A 53 -5.93 36.40 3.82
N GLY A 54 -6.05 35.71 4.96
CA GLY A 54 -7.04 35.98 5.98
C GLY A 54 -7.69 34.70 6.51
N PHE A 55 -8.71 34.86 7.35
CA PHE A 55 -9.49 33.72 7.82
C PHE A 55 -10.46 33.27 6.74
N ASP A 56 -10.20 32.08 6.18
CA ASP A 56 -11.11 31.37 5.30
C ASP A 56 -11.60 30.09 6.01
N PRO A 57 -12.90 30.01 6.38
CA PRO A 57 -13.48 28.82 7.00
C PRO A 57 -13.31 27.56 6.16
N GLU A 58 -13.41 27.69 4.84
CA GLU A 58 -13.32 26.55 3.94
C GLU A 58 -11.89 26.00 3.93
N TRP A 59 -10.91 26.88 3.85
CA TRP A 59 -9.50 26.50 3.93
C TRP A 59 -9.18 25.73 5.22
N GLU A 60 -9.68 26.20 6.36
CA GLU A 60 -9.47 25.50 7.64
C GLU A 60 -10.10 24.11 7.65
N VAL A 61 -11.33 23.98 7.15
CA VAL A 61 -12.01 22.69 7.04
C VAL A 61 -11.22 21.73 6.16
N LEU A 62 -10.76 22.18 4.99
CA LEU A 62 -9.99 21.36 4.05
C LEU A 62 -8.62 20.97 4.63
N ARG A 63 -7.94 21.89 5.34
CA ARG A 63 -6.65 21.62 5.99
C ARG A 63 -6.77 20.57 7.10
N VAL A 64 -7.82 20.68 7.92
CA VAL A 64 -8.12 19.70 8.97
C VAL A 64 -8.45 18.35 8.34
N ALA A 65 -9.30 18.32 7.32
CA ALA A 65 -9.65 17.11 6.58
C ALA A 65 -8.40 16.44 5.98
N LEU A 66 -7.50 17.22 5.38
CA LEU A 66 -6.26 16.70 4.77
C LEU A 66 -5.35 16.06 5.82
N THR A 67 -5.23 16.69 6.99
CA THR A 67 -4.44 16.16 8.10
C THR A 67 -5.03 14.86 8.64
N ALA A 68 -6.34 14.80 8.81
CA ALA A 68 -7.05 13.61 9.26
C ALA A 68 -6.91 12.45 8.25
N GLN A 69 -7.10 12.74 6.96
CA GLN A 69 -6.93 11.77 5.89
C GLN A 69 -5.50 11.23 5.82
N HIS A 70 -4.49 12.09 5.97
CA HIS A 70 -3.09 11.64 5.97
C HIS A 70 -2.81 10.61 7.07
N ARG A 71 -3.28 10.87 8.31
CA ARG A 71 -3.13 9.92 9.42
C ARG A 71 -3.83 8.59 9.13
N ARG A 72 -5.05 8.65 8.62
CA ARG A 72 -5.82 7.45 8.26
C ARG A 72 -5.12 6.62 7.18
N LEU A 73 -4.57 7.26 6.15
CA LEU A 73 -3.80 6.57 5.11
C LEU A 73 -2.53 5.92 5.67
N GLN A 74 -1.82 6.57 6.59
CA GLN A 74 -0.66 5.98 7.26
C GLN A 74 -1.04 4.74 8.07
N GLU A 75 -2.15 4.79 8.81
CA GLU A 75 -2.67 3.64 9.57
C GLU A 75 -3.00 2.47 8.63
N LEU A 76 -3.72 2.72 7.54
CA LEU A 76 -4.09 1.68 6.56
C LEU A 76 -2.85 1.07 5.87
N LEU A 77 -1.87 1.90 5.51
CA LEU A 77 -0.62 1.41 4.94
C LEU A 77 0.13 0.51 5.93
N SER A 78 0.24 0.91 7.20
CA SER A 78 0.90 0.09 8.22
C SER A 78 0.17 -1.24 8.44
N GLN A 79 -1.16 -1.24 8.50
CA GLN A 79 -1.96 -2.46 8.62
C GLN A 79 -1.76 -3.38 7.40
N THR A 80 -1.73 -2.80 6.21
CA THR A 80 -1.49 -3.53 4.96
C THR A 80 -0.10 -4.16 4.95
N GLU A 81 0.93 -3.41 5.31
CA GLU A 81 2.31 -3.89 5.38
C GLU A 81 2.46 -5.06 6.38
N GLN A 82 1.86 -4.93 7.57
CA GLN A 82 1.85 -6.00 8.57
C GLN A 82 1.18 -7.27 8.03
N ARG A 83 0.06 -7.12 7.30
CA ARG A 83 -0.66 -8.25 6.71
C ARG A 83 0.15 -8.92 5.62
N LEU A 84 0.72 -8.16 4.70
CA LEU A 84 1.58 -8.67 3.63
C LEU A 84 2.80 -9.39 4.19
N THR A 85 3.43 -8.84 5.22
CA THR A 85 4.57 -9.46 5.91
C THR A 85 4.19 -10.82 6.50
N ARG A 86 3.03 -10.92 7.17
CA ARG A 86 2.53 -12.20 7.69
C ARG A 86 2.28 -13.21 6.57
N SER A 87 1.63 -12.79 5.49
CA SER A 87 1.37 -13.66 4.34
C SER A 87 2.66 -14.15 3.66
N LEU A 88 3.71 -13.33 3.61
CA LEU A 88 5.02 -13.75 3.11
C LEU A 88 5.65 -14.82 4.00
N VAL A 89 5.62 -14.63 5.32
CA VAL A 89 6.13 -15.61 6.28
C VAL A 89 5.37 -16.94 6.19
N GLU A 90 4.03 -16.90 6.11
CA GLU A 90 3.21 -18.10 5.92
C GLU A 90 3.54 -18.83 4.61
N LEU A 91 3.80 -18.08 3.53
CA LEU A 91 4.18 -18.65 2.24
C LEU A 91 5.58 -19.28 2.27
N GLU A 92 6.53 -18.70 3.00
CA GLU A 92 7.84 -19.30 3.23
C GLU A 92 7.75 -20.59 4.05
N GLN A 93 6.97 -20.60 5.13
CA GLN A 93 6.71 -21.80 5.92
C GLN A 93 6.05 -22.89 5.09
N TYR A 94 5.07 -22.54 4.25
CA TYR A 94 4.44 -23.48 3.32
C TYR A 94 5.46 -24.07 2.32
N LYS A 95 6.35 -23.24 1.77
CA LYS A 95 7.43 -23.71 0.87
C LYS A 95 8.37 -24.69 1.58
N GLN A 96 8.77 -24.39 2.82
CA GLN A 96 9.62 -25.28 3.62
C GLN A 96 8.92 -26.61 3.93
N ALA A 97 7.67 -26.57 4.39
CA ALA A 97 6.89 -27.77 4.64
C ALA A 97 6.75 -28.63 3.37
N ARG A 98 6.47 -27.99 2.22
CA ARG A 98 6.41 -28.69 0.93
C ARG A 98 7.74 -29.35 0.55
N GLN A 99 8.87 -28.68 0.78
CA GLN A 99 10.21 -29.25 0.55
C GLN A 99 10.45 -30.46 1.45
N HIS A 100 10.17 -30.35 2.75
CA HIS A 100 10.30 -31.47 3.69
C HIS A 100 9.45 -32.68 3.28
N TYR A 101 8.18 -32.47 2.93
CA TYR A 101 7.33 -33.56 2.44
C TYR A 101 7.85 -34.18 1.15
N GLN A 102 8.39 -33.39 0.21
CA GLN A 102 8.99 -33.90 -1.02
C GLN A 102 10.28 -34.69 -0.77
N GLU A 103 11.08 -34.30 0.23
CA GLU A 103 12.29 -35.02 0.64
C GLU A 103 11.96 -36.33 1.38
N GLU A 104 10.95 -36.33 2.26
CA GLU A 104 10.48 -37.54 2.96
C GLU A 104 9.79 -38.54 2.03
N THR A 105 9.13 -38.05 0.98
CA THR A 105 8.46 -38.89 -0.04
C THR A 105 9.34 -39.19 -1.25
N ALA A 106 10.54 -38.61 -1.35
CA ALA A 106 11.52 -38.99 -2.36
C ALA A 106 11.82 -40.49 -2.16
N PRO A 107 11.53 -41.34 -3.15
CA PRO A 107 11.72 -42.77 -2.99
C PRO A 107 13.19 -43.00 -2.69
N LYS A 108 13.50 -43.74 -1.61
CA LYS A 108 14.82 -44.28 -1.32
C LYS A 108 15.31 -45.12 -2.50
N ARG A 109 15.76 -44.46 -3.57
CA ARG A 109 16.41 -45.02 -4.76
C ARG A 109 17.85 -45.41 -4.40
N SER A 110 18.03 -46.18 -3.33
CA SER A 110 19.34 -46.77 -3.01
C SER A 110 19.28 -48.01 -2.11
N VAL A 111 18.21 -48.82 -2.19
CA VAL A 111 18.22 -50.12 -1.46
C VAL A 111 17.92 -51.33 -2.34
N LEU A 112 17.43 -51.15 -3.58
CA LEU A 112 17.08 -52.27 -4.47
C LEU A 112 18.15 -52.62 -5.53
N ARG A 113 19.34 -51.99 -5.52
CA ARG A 113 20.45 -52.35 -6.43
C ARG A 113 21.59 -53.13 -5.77
N ALA A 114 21.56 -53.34 -4.44
CA ALA A 114 22.59 -54.12 -3.75
C ALA A 114 22.28 -55.63 -3.67
N GLY A 115 21.08 -56.07 -4.08
CA GLY A 115 20.66 -57.49 -4.03
C GLY A 115 20.38 -58.14 -5.39
N LEU A 116 20.69 -57.48 -6.51
CA LEU A 116 20.40 -57.98 -7.86
C LEU A 116 21.62 -57.99 -8.79
N GLN A 117 22.83 -57.91 -8.25
CA GLN A 117 24.06 -58.21 -8.98
C GLN A 117 24.93 -59.17 -8.18
N GLY A 118 24.96 -60.43 -8.60
CA GLY A 118 26.01 -61.40 -8.27
C GLY A 118 25.68 -62.33 -7.13
#